data_AF-A0A2P9H966-F1
#
_entry.id   AF-A0A2P9H966-F1
#
_cell.length_a   1.000
_cell.length_b   1.000
_cell.length_c   1.000
_cell.angle_alpha   90.00
_cell.angle_beta   90.00
_cell.angle_gamma   90.00
#
_symmetry.space_group_name_H-M   'P 1'
#
loop_
_entity.id
_entity.type
_entity.pdbx_description
1 polymer ?
#
loop_
_entity_poly.entity_id
_entity_poly.type
_entity_poly.pdbx_seq_one_letter_code
_entity_poly.pdbx_strand_id
1 'polypeptide(L)'
;MKSRGRRATVEVRDPEVCNSLIDELWSLRASMLGYESRLEPWLRCRRAALSDLGLILKIETRRGFEHLPQMLFAAMGCTAAGVMIARGDLAVKCGFERMAEVQEEILWTCAAAHMPVVWATQVLKTLARTGLPSRAEITDAAMGERAECVMFNKGPHILDAGRTLDDMLRRMQTDQLNKRSLLRALKAWSSPKQAKFAPVRTRRSMIA
;
A
#
# COMPACT_ATOMS: atom_id res chain seq x y z
N MET A 1 8.19 17.86 40.37
CA MET A 1 8.50 18.57 39.10
C MET A 1 9.32 17.61 38.22
N LYS A 2 8.67 16.84 37.33
CA LYS A 2 9.37 15.94 36.39
C LYS A 2 9.13 16.48 34.98
N SER A 3 10.21 16.94 34.35
CA SER A 3 10.26 17.51 33.01
C SER A 3 9.74 16.50 31.99
N ARG A 4 8.53 16.73 31.47
CA ARG A 4 8.04 16.07 30.26
C ARG A 4 8.92 16.52 29.10
N GLY A 5 9.77 15.64 28.60
CA GLY A 5 10.48 15.85 27.35
C GLY A 5 9.45 16.06 26.24
N ARG A 6 9.34 17.29 25.74
CA ARG A 6 8.61 17.57 24.50
C ARG A 6 9.32 16.80 23.39
N ARG A 7 8.69 15.74 22.86
CA ARG A 7 9.07 15.25 21.53
C ARG A 7 8.89 16.44 20.58
N ALA A 8 9.95 16.81 19.89
CA ALA A 8 9.84 17.77 18.80
C ALA A 8 8.97 17.12 17.73
N THR A 9 7.67 17.43 17.75
CA THR A 9 6.85 17.30 16.56
C THR A 9 7.42 18.32 15.59
N VAL A 10 8.20 17.87 14.61
CA VAL A 10 8.59 18.72 13.49
C VAL A 10 7.29 19.22 12.90
N GLU A 11 6.99 20.52 13.04
CA GLU A 11 5.87 21.14 12.34
C GLU A 11 6.24 21.21 10.86
N VAL A 12 5.98 20.12 10.15
CA VAL A 12 6.15 19.97 8.69
C VAL A 12 5.08 20.81 7.99
N ARG A 13 5.18 22.14 8.09
CA ARG A 13 4.28 23.10 7.42
C ARG A 13 5.01 24.27 6.76
N ASP A 14 6.28 24.49 7.04
CA ASP A 14 7.09 25.49 6.34
C ASP A 14 7.62 24.91 5.00
N PRO A 15 7.25 25.49 3.85
CA PRO A 15 7.71 25.05 2.54
C PRO A 15 9.24 25.05 2.39
N GLU A 16 9.97 25.99 3.02
CA GLU A 16 11.43 26.06 2.91
C GLU A 16 12.10 24.90 3.63
N VAL A 17 11.61 24.58 4.84
CA VAL A 17 12.06 23.41 5.61
C VAL A 17 11.75 22.11 4.87
N CYS A 18 10.55 21.99 4.28
CA CYS A 18 10.17 20.84 3.46
C CYS A 18 11.09 20.67 2.25
N ASN A 19 11.36 21.74 1.51
CA ASN A 19 12.21 21.68 0.31
C ASN A 19 13.65 21.30 0.68
N SER A 20 14.20 21.89 1.74
CA SER A 20 15.53 21.54 2.22
C SER A 20 15.63 20.07 2.65
N LEU A 21 14.59 19.55 3.33
CA LEU A 21 14.54 18.13 3.70
C LEU A 21 14.42 17.23 2.47
N ILE A 22 13.63 17.62 1.46
CA ILE A 22 13.50 16.88 0.19
C ILE A 22 14.85 16.80 -0.51
N ASP A 23 15.58 17.91 -0.60
CA ASP A 23 16.91 17.95 -1.23
C ASP A 23 17.92 17.07 -0.48
N GLU A 24 17.89 17.10 0.85
CA GLU A 24 18.72 16.22 1.69
C GLU A 24 18.37 14.74 1.45
N LEU A 25 17.09 14.39 1.44
CA LEU A 25 16.61 13.04 1.14
C LEU A 25 16.99 12.60 -0.28
N TRP A 26 16.99 13.52 -1.26
CA TRP A 26 17.36 13.23 -2.64
C TRP A 26 18.85 12.95 -2.80
N SER A 27 19.68 13.79 -2.17
CA SER A 27 21.13 13.60 -2.11
C SER A 27 21.49 12.28 -1.40
N LEU A 28 20.79 11.98 -0.32
CA LEU A 28 20.95 10.73 0.41
C LEU A 28 20.53 9.52 -0.44
N ARG A 29 19.40 9.61 -1.15
CA ARG A 29 18.96 8.58 -2.11
C ARG A 29 20.03 8.35 -3.18
N ALA A 30 20.64 9.40 -3.71
CA ALA A 30 21.71 9.29 -4.70
C ALA A 30 22.93 8.53 -4.14
N SER A 31 23.30 8.79 -2.88
CA SER A 31 24.35 8.02 -2.19
C SER A 31 23.99 6.53 -1.99
N MET A 32 22.70 6.20 -2.01
CA MET A 32 22.16 4.85 -1.82
C MET A 32 22.19 3.99 -3.10
N LEU A 33 22.31 4.60 -4.29
CA LEU A 33 22.36 3.88 -5.56
C LEU A 33 23.52 2.87 -5.63
N GLY A 34 24.58 3.06 -4.82
CA GLY A 34 25.69 2.11 -4.69
C GLY A 34 25.44 0.93 -3.74
N TYR A 35 24.34 0.93 -2.99
CA TYR A 35 24.05 0.00 -1.89
C TYR A 35 22.71 -0.73 -2.07
N GLU A 36 22.27 -0.93 -3.31
CA GLU A 36 20.96 -1.49 -3.67
C GLU A 36 20.61 -2.80 -2.93
N SER A 37 21.60 -3.58 -2.49
CA SER A 37 21.45 -4.84 -1.77
C SER A 37 21.92 -4.83 -0.31
N ARG A 38 22.38 -3.70 0.25
CA ARG A 38 22.98 -3.63 1.60
C ARG A 38 22.56 -2.38 2.34
N LEU A 39 21.76 -2.56 3.39
CA LEU A 39 21.21 -1.44 4.16
C LEU A 39 22.15 -0.97 5.29
N GLU A 40 22.96 -1.87 5.85
CA GLU A 40 23.78 -1.61 7.03
C GLU A 40 24.83 -0.50 6.85
N PRO A 41 25.57 -0.42 5.71
CA PRO A 41 26.50 0.69 5.49
C PRO A 41 25.81 2.05 5.55
N TRP A 42 24.60 2.13 5.00
CA TRP A 42 23.80 3.35 5.01
C TRP A 42 23.27 3.69 6.40
N LEU A 43 22.76 2.71 7.15
CA LEU A 43 22.31 2.92 8.52
C LEU A 43 23.43 3.43 9.44
N ARG A 44 24.69 3.08 9.16
CA ARG A 44 25.86 3.59 9.89
C ARG A 44 26.22 5.04 9.55
N CYS A 45 26.04 5.47 8.30
CA CYS A 45 26.42 6.81 7.87
C CYS A 45 25.26 7.83 7.89
N ARG A 46 24.01 7.38 8.10
CA ARG A 46 22.87 8.30 8.23
C ARG A 46 23.05 9.23 9.43
N ARG A 47 22.68 10.50 9.27
CA ARG A 47 22.75 11.51 10.34
C ARG A 47 21.74 11.19 11.44
N ALA A 48 22.03 11.61 12.67
CA ALA A 48 21.13 11.44 13.82
C ALA A 48 19.74 12.10 13.59
N ALA A 49 19.67 13.22 12.87
CA ALA A 49 18.38 13.84 12.55
C ALA A 49 17.45 12.93 11.69
N LEU A 50 18.03 11.97 10.96
CA LEU A 50 17.28 11.02 10.13
C LEU A 50 16.94 9.72 10.87
N SER A 51 17.48 9.49 12.08
CA SER A 51 17.14 8.29 12.86
C SER A 51 15.72 8.31 13.42
N ASP A 52 15.10 9.49 13.47
CA ASP A 52 13.72 9.68 13.90
C ASP A 52 12.70 9.56 12.74
N LEU A 53 13.18 9.51 11.49
CA LEU A 53 12.32 9.30 10.32
C LEU A 53 12.07 7.81 10.07
N GLY A 54 10.86 7.49 9.64
CA GLY A 54 10.49 6.14 9.22
C GLY A 54 11.21 5.74 7.94
N LEU A 55 11.68 4.49 7.88
CA LEU A 55 12.34 3.92 6.71
C LEU A 55 11.36 3.04 5.92
N ILE A 56 11.17 3.33 4.63
CA ILE A 56 10.42 2.44 3.73
C ILE A 56 11.39 1.85 2.71
N LEU A 57 11.58 0.52 2.76
CA LEU A 57 12.36 -0.22 1.79
C LEU A 57 11.53 -0.39 0.51
N LYS A 58 11.85 0.38 -0.53
CA LYS A 58 11.21 0.24 -1.84
C LYS A 58 11.83 -0.92 -2.60
N ILE A 59 11.10 -2.04 -2.72
CA ILE A 59 11.53 -3.23 -3.46
C ILE A 59 11.06 -3.10 -4.91
N GLU A 60 12.00 -2.74 -5.78
CA GLU A 60 11.74 -2.40 -7.18
C GLU A 60 12.62 -3.16 -8.18
N THR A 61 13.59 -3.94 -7.70
CA THR A 61 14.50 -4.72 -8.54
C THR A 61 14.63 -6.15 -8.05
N ARG A 62 15.07 -7.03 -8.96
CA ARG A 62 15.36 -8.43 -8.64
C ARG A 62 16.39 -8.57 -7.52
N ARG A 63 17.45 -7.75 -7.54
CA ARG A 63 18.47 -7.76 -6.49
C ARG A 63 17.91 -7.36 -5.13
N GLY A 64 17.08 -6.32 -5.08
CA GLY A 64 16.41 -5.90 -3.85
C GLY A 64 15.49 -7.00 -3.29
N PHE A 65 14.80 -7.73 -4.16
CA PHE A 65 14.00 -8.89 -3.77
C PHE A 65 14.86 -10.04 -3.22
N GLU A 66 15.92 -10.44 -3.92
CA GLU A 66 16.82 -11.53 -3.51
C GLU A 66 17.54 -11.24 -2.17
N HIS A 67 17.76 -9.97 -1.84
CA HIS A 67 18.39 -9.53 -0.59
C HIS A 67 17.40 -9.03 0.47
N LEU A 68 16.09 -9.19 0.22
CA LEU A 68 15.05 -8.71 1.12
C LEU A 68 15.25 -9.21 2.57
N PRO A 69 15.55 -10.50 2.84
CA PRO A 69 15.74 -10.97 4.21
C PRO A 69 16.85 -10.23 4.97
N GLN A 70 17.98 -9.96 4.32
CA GLN A 70 19.11 -9.24 4.90
C GLN A 70 18.75 -7.77 5.16
N MET A 71 18.08 -7.12 4.19
CA MET A 71 17.61 -5.75 4.36
C MET A 71 16.59 -5.62 5.49
N LEU A 72 15.68 -6.59 5.65
CA LEU A 72 14.73 -6.62 6.76
C LEU A 72 15.46 -6.76 8.10
N PHE A 73 16.42 -7.69 8.20
CA PHE A 73 17.21 -7.87 9.41
C PHE A 73 17.91 -6.58 9.84
N ALA A 74 18.52 -5.86 8.89
CA ALA A 74 19.11 -4.55 9.15
C ALA A 74 18.06 -3.51 9.56
N ALA A 75 16.89 -3.50 8.91
CA ALA A 75 15.81 -2.55 9.18
C ALA A 75 15.15 -2.76 10.55
N MET A 76 15.22 -3.96 11.13
CA MET A 76 14.73 -4.22 12.50
C MET A 76 15.45 -3.39 13.57
N GLY A 77 16.65 -2.87 13.28
CA GLY A 77 17.35 -1.92 14.15
C GLY A 77 16.77 -0.49 14.12
N CYS A 78 15.79 -0.21 13.26
CA CYS A 78 15.15 1.10 13.16
C CYS A 78 13.93 1.20 14.07
N THR A 79 13.65 2.42 14.56
CA THR A 79 12.47 2.72 15.38
C THR A 79 11.16 2.59 14.59
N ALA A 80 11.18 2.89 13.30
CA ALA A 80 10.07 2.74 12.37
C ALA A 80 10.61 2.29 11.00
N ALA A 81 10.20 1.11 10.56
CA ALA A 81 10.55 0.56 9.26
C ALA A 81 9.35 -0.12 8.60
N GLY A 82 9.36 -0.19 7.28
CA GLY A 82 8.37 -0.90 6.48
C GLY A 82 8.90 -1.19 5.07
N VAL A 83 8.09 -1.88 4.29
CA VAL A 83 8.43 -2.31 2.92
C VAL A 83 7.39 -1.78 1.96
N MET A 84 7.82 -1.36 0.78
CA MET A 84 6.94 -1.01 -0.32
C MET A 84 7.18 -1.95 -1.49
N ILE A 85 6.13 -2.61 -1.97
CA ILE A 85 6.21 -3.44 -3.18
C ILE A 85 6.01 -2.51 -4.38
N ALA A 86 7.10 -2.12 -5.04
CA ALA A 86 7.03 -1.23 -6.20
C ALA A 86 6.78 -2.03 -7.49
N ARG A 87 5.59 -2.63 -7.57
CA ARG A 87 5.19 -3.64 -8.58
C ARG A 87 5.44 -3.21 -10.02
N GLY A 88 5.26 -1.93 -10.36
CA GLY A 88 5.51 -1.41 -11.71
C GLY A 88 6.96 -1.59 -12.16
N ASP A 89 7.92 -1.13 -11.35
CA ASP A 89 9.35 -1.26 -11.62
C ASP A 89 9.78 -2.73 -11.45
N LEU A 90 9.28 -3.40 -10.40
CA LEU A 90 9.63 -4.76 -10.06
C LEU A 90 9.23 -5.78 -11.13
N ALA A 91 8.05 -5.62 -11.75
CA ALA A 91 7.60 -6.46 -12.87
C ALA A 91 8.53 -6.32 -14.09
N VAL A 92 8.99 -5.11 -14.39
CA VAL A 92 9.95 -4.88 -15.49
C VAL A 92 11.29 -5.57 -15.20
N LYS A 93 11.71 -5.61 -13.93
CA LYS A 93 13.01 -6.19 -13.53
C LYS A 93 12.98 -7.70 -13.31
N CYS A 94 11.85 -8.27 -12.89
CA CYS A 94 11.72 -9.70 -12.56
C CYS A 94 10.98 -10.52 -13.61
N GLY A 95 10.31 -9.88 -14.56
CA GLY A 95 9.37 -10.52 -15.49
C GLY A 95 7.92 -10.37 -15.00
N PHE A 96 7.00 -10.11 -15.94
CA PHE A 96 5.58 -9.93 -15.62
C PHE A 96 4.93 -11.24 -15.18
N GLU A 97 5.35 -12.34 -15.78
CA GLU A 97 4.88 -13.70 -15.51
C GLU A 97 5.16 -14.16 -14.07
N ARG A 98 6.20 -13.60 -13.44
CA ARG A 98 6.61 -13.89 -12.07
C ARG A 98 6.06 -12.91 -11.03
N MET A 99 5.31 -11.89 -11.45
CA MET A 99 4.89 -10.83 -10.53
C MET A 99 3.95 -11.37 -9.44
N ALA A 100 3.11 -12.36 -9.77
CA ALA A 100 2.19 -12.98 -8.82
C ALA A 100 2.91 -13.73 -7.68
N GLU A 101 3.98 -14.46 -7.99
CA GLU A 101 4.78 -15.18 -6.98
C GLU A 101 5.67 -14.22 -6.16
N VAL A 102 6.32 -13.26 -6.82
CA VAL A 102 7.25 -12.32 -6.16
C VAL A 102 6.53 -11.46 -5.12
N GLN A 103 5.34 -10.94 -5.42
CA GLN A 103 4.61 -10.12 -4.45
C GLN A 103 4.14 -10.91 -3.21
N GLU A 104 3.75 -12.18 -3.39
CA GLU A 104 3.33 -13.05 -2.29
C GLU A 104 4.52 -13.39 -1.39
N GLU A 105 5.67 -13.72 -1.97
CA GLU A 105 6.89 -13.99 -1.20
C GLU A 105 7.34 -12.76 -0.39
N ILE A 106 7.24 -11.55 -0.96
CA ILE A 106 7.50 -10.31 -0.21
C ILE A 106 6.51 -10.15 0.95
N LEU A 107 5.21 -10.34 0.70
CA LEU A 107 4.19 -10.25 1.74
C LEU A 107 4.43 -11.24 2.88
N TRP A 108 4.78 -12.49 2.57
CA TRP A 108 5.05 -13.54 3.56
C TRP A 108 6.31 -13.25 4.36
N THR A 109 7.39 -12.86 3.69
CA THR A 109 8.66 -12.51 4.34
C THR A 109 8.48 -11.32 5.28
N CYS A 110 7.76 -10.28 4.85
CA CYS A 110 7.46 -9.13 5.70
C CYS A 110 6.54 -9.49 6.86
N ALA A 111 5.57 -10.38 6.64
CA ALA A 111 4.71 -10.89 7.71
C ALA A 111 5.53 -11.57 8.82
N ALA A 112 6.45 -12.46 8.43
CA ALA A 112 7.32 -13.17 9.36
C ALA A 112 8.25 -12.20 10.13
N ALA A 113 8.71 -11.14 9.47
CA ALA A 113 9.54 -10.10 10.09
C ALA A 113 8.75 -9.04 10.89
N HIS A 114 7.42 -9.14 10.97
CA HIS A 114 6.54 -8.10 11.53
C HIS A 114 6.75 -6.71 10.89
N MET A 115 7.07 -6.68 9.61
CA MET A 115 7.31 -5.46 8.85
C MET A 115 6.03 -5.05 8.09
N PRO A 116 5.52 -3.83 8.29
CA PRO A 116 4.35 -3.35 7.56
C PRO A 116 4.69 -3.18 6.09
N VAL A 117 3.74 -3.52 5.23
CA VAL A 117 3.86 -3.49 3.78
C VAL A 117 2.95 -2.43 3.19
N VAL A 118 3.48 -1.71 2.20
CA VAL A 118 2.75 -0.81 1.32
C VAL A 118 2.54 -1.51 -0.02
N TRP A 119 1.28 -1.83 -0.32
CA TRP A 119 0.84 -2.31 -1.63
C TRP A 119 0.83 -1.15 -2.61
N ALA A 120 1.85 -1.07 -3.47
CA ALA A 120 2.09 0.13 -4.26
C ALA A 120 2.10 -0.13 -5.76
N THR A 121 1.92 0.99 -6.47
CA THR A 121 1.93 1.16 -7.92
C THR A 121 0.77 0.45 -8.64
N GLN A 122 0.23 1.11 -9.66
CA GLN A 122 -0.82 0.59 -10.55
C GLN A 122 -2.16 0.19 -9.89
N VAL A 123 -2.35 0.42 -8.60
CA VAL A 123 -3.63 0.21 -7.92
C VAL A 123 -4.67 1.20 -8.45
N LEU A 124 -5.76 0.68 -9.02
CA LEU A 124 -6.85 1.49 -9.61
C LEU A 124 -6.35 2.62 -10.53
N LYS A 125 -5.26 2.39 -11.27
CA LYS A 125 -4.58 3.43 -12.07
C LYS A 125 -5.48 4.02 -13.15
N THR A 126 -6.23 3.18 -13.83
CA THR A 126 -7.16 3.58 -14.90
C THR A 126 -8.32 4.35 -14.30
N LEU A 127 -8.89 3.89 -13.19
CA LEU A 127 -9.91 4.64 -12.47
C LEU A 127 -9.41 6.03 -12.08
N ALA A 128 -8.25 6.14 -11.45
CA ALA A 128 -7.68 7.44 -11.07
C ALA A 128 -7.47 8.38 -12.28
N ARG A 129 -7.18 7.81 -13.47
CA ARG A 129 -6.91 8.57 -14.70
C ARG A 129 -8.17 8.92 -15.51
N THR A 130 -9.09 7.99 -15.67
CA THR A 130 -10.21 8.07 -16.63
C THR A 130 -11.59 7.99 -15.98
N GLY A 131 -11.67 7.81 -14.66
CA GLY A 131 -12.94 7.69 -13.93
C GLY A 131 -13.60 6.33 -14.02
N LEU A 132 -13.01 5.36 -14.74
CA LEU A 132 -13.56 4.02 -14.92
C LEU A 132 -12.49 2.95 -14.64
N PRO A 133 -12.74 1.99 -13.73
CA PRO A 133 -11.82 0.90 -13.47
C PRO A 133 -11.96 -0.22 -14.50
N SER A 134 -10.89 -0.97 -14.73
CA SER A 134 -10.94 -2.28 -15.39
C SER A 134 -11.25 -3.40 -14.40
N ARG A 135 -11.77 -4.54 -14.88
CA ARG A 135 -12.03 -5.72 -14.05
C ARG A 135 -10.77 -6.22 -13.33
N ALA A 136 -9.63 -6.21 -14.02
CA ALA A 136 -8.36 -6.63 -13.46
C ALA A 136 -7.92 -5.74 -12.29
N GLU A 137 -8.14 -4.42 -12.39
CA GLU A 137 -7.78 -3.49 -11.32
C GLU A 137 -8.66 -3.64 -10.07
N ILE A 138 -9.92 -4.04 -10.22
CA ILE A 138 -10.80 -4.30 -9.08
C ILE A 138 -10.28 -5.51 -8.29
N THR A 139 -9.96 -6.59 -9.00
CA THR A 139 -9.37 -7.80 -8.39
C THR A 139 -8.01 -7.51 -7.76
N ASP A 140 -7.18 -6.69 -8.40
CA ASP A 140 -5.89 -6.28 -7.86
C ASP A 140 -6.01 -5.42 -6.60
N ALA A 141 -6.92 -4.44 -6.61
CA ALA A 141 -7.15 -3.56 -5.47
C ALA A 141 -7.66 -4.32 -4.24
N ALA A 142 -8.51 -5.32 -4.46
CA ALA A 142 -8.99 -6.24 -3.44
C ALA A 142 -7.85 -7.00 -2.73
N MET A 143 -6.79 -7.37 -3.46
CA MET A 143 -5.61 -8.03 -2.88
C MET A 143 -4.81 -7.11 -1.94
N GLY A 144 -4.96 -5.80 -2.08
CA GLY A 144 -4.34 -4.80 -1.20
C GLY A 144 -4.73 -4.93 0.27
N GLU A 145 -5.82 -5.63 0.60
CA GLU A 145 -6.23 -5.95 1.98
C GLU A 145 -5.15 -6.71 2.77
N ARG A 146 -4.26 -7.44 2.08
CA ARG A 146 -3.18 -8.22 2.72
C ARG A 146 -2.01 -7.36 3.21
N ALA A 147 -2.01 -6.08 2.86
CA ALA A 147 -0.99 -5.10 3.23
C ALA A 147 -1.57 -4.09 4.22
N GLU A 148 -0.69 -3.51 5.04
CA GLU A 148 -1.06 -2.52 6.05
C GLU A 148 -1.43 -1.17 5.42
N CYS A 149 -0.99 -0.91 4.20
CA CYS A 149 -1.29 0.31 3.46
C CYS A 149 -1.38 0.05 1.95
N VAL A 150 -2.21 0.82 1.26
CA VAL A 150 -2.33 0.83 -0.20
C VAL A 150 -1.97 2.21 -0.72
N MET A 151 -1.08 2.27 -1.72
CA MET A 151 -0.61 3.52 -2.33
C MET A 151 -1.19 3.71 -3.73
N PHE A 152 -1.71 4.91 -3.99
CA PHE A 152 -2.19 5.32 -5.30
C PHE A 152 -1.18 6.14 -6.10
N ASN A 153 -1.39 6.15 -7.42
CA ASN A 153 -0.79 7.14 -8.31
C ASN A 153 -1.70 8.37 -8.44
N LYS A 154 -1.15 9.49 -8.93
CA LYS A 154 -1.91 10.74 -9.17
C LYS A 154 -2.92 10.56 -10.31
N GLY A 155 -4.03 11.32 -10.25
CA GLY A 155 -5.00 11.41 -11.33
C GLY A 155 -6.20 12.31 -10.97
N PRO A 156 -6.95 12.80 -11.97
CA PRO A 156 -8.09 13.69 -11.74
C PRO A 156 -9.22 13.04 -10.93
N HIS A 157 -9.33 11.71 -10.97
CA HIS A 157 -10.36 10.94 -10.27
C HIS A 157 -9.81 10.22 -9.02
N ILE A 158 -8.76 10.76 -8.38
CA ILE A 158 -8.11 10.12 -7.24
C ILE A 158 -9.03 9.92 -6.03
N LEU A 159 -9.96 10.85 -5.81
CA LEU A 159 -10.94 10.74 -4.72
C LEU A 159 -11.93 9.60 -4.99
N ASP A 160 -12.31 9.39 -6.26
CA ASP A 160 -13.20 8.29 -6.64
C ASP A 160 -12.48 6.94 -6.53
N ALA A 161 -11.19 6.88 -6.91
CA ALA A 161 -10.35 5.72 -6.68
C ALA A 161 -10.23 5.40 -5.17
N GLY A 162 -10.01 6.41 -4.33
CA GLY A 162 -9.94 6.27 -2.88
C GLY A 162 -11.25 5.74 -2.27
N ARG A 163 -12.39 6.32 -2.64
CA ARG A 163 -13.72 5.85 -2.20
C ARG A 163 -14.00 4.42 -2.65
N THR A 164 -13.65 4.10 -3.89
CA THR A 164 -13.83 2.76 -4.47
C THR A 164 -13.02 1.72 -3.69
N LEU A 165 -11.76 2.03 -3.38
CA LEU A 165 -10.91 1.16 -2.57
C LEU A 165 -11.44 1.03 -1.13
N ASP A 166 -11.81 2.13 -0.47
CA ASP A 166 -12.33 2.10 0.90
C ASP A 166 -13.60 1.23 1.00
N ASP A 167 -14.54 1.38 0.06
CA ASP A 167 -15.75 0.54 -0.01
C ASP A 167 -15.42 -0.93 -0.28
N MET A 168 -14.44 -1.23 -1.13
CA MET A 168 -13.98 -2.61 -1.36
C MET A 168 -13.34 -3.21 -0.11
N LEU A 169 -12.34 -2.55 0.45
CA LEU A 169 -11.59 -3.05 1.60
C LEU A 169 -12.49 -3.19 2.84
N ARG A 170 -13.41 -2.27 3.11
CA ARG A 170 -14.38 -2.42 4.23
C ARG A 170 -15.28 -3.63 4.07
N ARG A 171 -15.68 -3.97 2.84
CA ARG A 171 -16.49 -5.16 2.57
C ARG A 171 -15.68 -6.44 2.70
N MET A 172 -14.40 -6.38 2.37
CA MET A 172 -13.49 -7.52 2.42
C MET A 172 -12.87 -7.77 3.81
N GLN A 173 -12.68 -6.72 4.62
CA GLN A 173 -12.09 -6.77 5.98
C GLN A 173 -12.74 -7.77 6.93
N THR A 174 -13.97 -8.19 6.66
CA THR A 174 -14.65 -9.24 7.42
C THR A 174 -14.22 -10.66 7.04
N ASP A 175 -13.48 -10.82 5.95
CA ASP A 175 -13.19 -12.09 5.30
C ASP A 175 -11.69 -12.44 5.37
N GLN A 176 -10.80 -11.45 5.59
CA GLN A 176 -9.39 -11.69 5.89
C GLN A 176 -8.90 -10.93 7.14
N LEU A 177 -8.05 -11.58 7.93
CA LEU A 177 -7.25 -10.93 8.98
C LEU A 177 -5.79 -11.23 8.75
N ASN A 178 -4.97 -10.21 8.47
CA ASN A 178 -3.50 -10.28 8.35
C ASN A 178 -3.02 -11.58 7.68
N LYS A 179 -3.59 -11.90 6.50
CA LYS A 179 -3.24 -13.05 5.64
C LYS A 179 -3.91 -14.40 5.96
N ARG A 180 -4.84 -14.45 6.92
CA ARG A 180 -5.71 -15.63 7.13
C ARG A 180 -7.06 -15.41 6.45
N SER A 181 -7.41 -16.27 5.50
CA SER A 181 -8.77 -16.39 5.00
C SER A 181 -9.67 -16.88 6.14
N LEU A 182 -10.62 -16.05 6.55
CA LEU A 182 -11.59 -16.40 7.59
C LEU A 182 -12.74 -17.27 7.03
N LEU A 183 -12.80 -17.46 5.70
CA LEU A 183 -13.79 -18.27 4.97
C LEU A 183 -15.24 -18.00 5.41
N ARG A 184 -15.53 -16.74 5.75
CA ARG A 184 -16.86 -16.29 6.14
C ARG A 184 -17.80 -16.27 4.92
N ALA A 185 -19.10 -16.41 5.17
CA ALA A 185 -20.14 -16.23 4.16
C ALA A 185 -20.09 -14.81 3.54
N LEU A 186 -19.77 -14.76 2.24
CA LEU A 186 -19.76 -13.53 1.44
C LEU A 186 -21.17 -13.06 1.12
N LYS A 187 -21.37 -11.74 1.12
CA LYS A 187 -22.67 -11.07 0.89
C LYS A 187 -22.75 -10.34 -0.45
N ALA A 188 -21.97 -10.80 -1.44
CA ALA A 188 -21.81 -10.13 -2.73
C ALA A 188 -23.13 -9.90 -3.51
N TRP A 189 -24.16 -10.72 -3.26
CA TRP A 189 -25.46 -10.63 -3.94
C TRP A 189 -26.61 -10.09 -3.06
N SER A 190 -26.31 -9.66 -1.85
CA SER A 190 -27.32 -9.03 -0.98
C SER A 190 -27.48 -7.57 -1.38
N SER A 191 -28.60 -7.20 -2.00
CA SER A 191 -28.88 -5.79 -2.31
C SER A 191 -28.79 -4.95 -1.03
N PRO A 192 -28.17 -3.75 -1.07
CA PRO A 192 -28.39 -2.76 -0.02
C PRO A 192 -29.90 -2.53 0.03
N LYS A 193 -30.53 -2.75 1.19
CA LYS A 193 -32.00 -2.73 1.39
C LYS A 193 -32.64 -1.69 0.47
N GLN A 194 -33.16 -2.11 -0.69
CA GLN A 194 -33.85 -1.21 -1.59
C GLN A 194 -35.14 -0.78 -0.90
N ALA A 195 -35.34 0.53 -0.82
CA ALA A 195 -36.60 1.13 -0.45
C ALA A 195 -37.74 0.42 -1.19
N LYS A 196 -38.80 0.08 -0.44
CA LYS A 196 -39.96 -0.68 -0.89
C LYS A 196 -40.42 -0.22 -2.28
N PHE A 197 -40.20 -1.04 -3.30
CA PHE A 197 -40.91 -0.87 -4.57
C PHE A 197 -42.38 -1.22 -4.32
N ALA A 198 -43.27 -0.24 -4.47
CA ALA A 198 -44.70 -0.47 -4.44
C ALA A 198 -45.10 -1.36 -5.64
N PRO A 199 -45.96 -2.37 -5.45
CA PRO A 199 -46.35 -3.25 -6.54
C PRO A 199 -47.16 -2.46 -7.58
N VAL A 200 -46.75 -2.55 -8.85
CA VAL A 200 -47.52 -2.07 -9.99
C VAL A 200 -48.80 -2.91 -10.07
N ARG A 201 -49.94 -2.29 -9.78
CA ARG A 201 -51.27 -2.89 -9.96
C ARG A 201 -51.53 -3.07 -11.45
N THR A 202 -51.35 -4.29 -11.96
CA THR A 202 -51.89 -4.66 -13.28
C THR A 202 -53.38 -4.93 -13.12
N ARG A 203 -54.22 -4.04 -13.69
CA ARG A 203 -55.64 -4.34 -13.91
C ARG A 203 -55.70 -5.42 -15.00
N ARG A 204 -56.08 -6.65 -14.63
CA ARG A 204 -56.62 -7.60 -15.61
C ARG A 204 -58.13 -7.41 -15.67
N SER A 205 -58.56 -6.86 -16.80
CA SER A 205 -59.93 -6.81 -17.26
C SER A 205 -60.49 -8.22 -17.46
N MET A 206 -61.76 -8.37 -17.12
CA MET A 206 -62.64 -9.51 -17.41
C MET A 206 -62.55 -9.94 -18.86
N ILE A 207 -62.53 -11.25 -19.10
CA ILE A 207 -63.31 -11.88 -20.19
C ILE A 207 -63.84 -13.22 -19.66
N ALA A 208 -65.17 -13.32 -19.72
CA ALA A 208 -66.12 -14.44 -19.63
C ALA A 208 -65.71 -15.75 -18.96
#